data_AF-A0A920I3I2-F1
#
_entry.id   AF-A0A920I3I2-F1
#
_cell.length_a   1.000
_cell.length_b   1.000
_cell.length_c   1.000
_cell.angle_alpha   90.00
_cell.angle_beta   90.00
_cell.angle_gamma   90.00
#
_symmetry.space_group_name_H-M   'P 1'
#
loop_
_entity.id
_entity.type
_entity.pdbx_description
1 polymer ?
#
loop_
_entity_poly.entity_id
_entity_poly.type
_entity_poly.pdbx_seq_one_letter_code
_entity_poly.pdbx_strand_id
1 'polypeptide(L)'
;MKSFTGQDNYRCRTASRKHSHPQRQIFPQPAGHHLAQVNLARAVDDLDQPAMAEFMAALNKVNGIAERSPGFVWRQDDPVADAAAKAILADPRETYTLSVWETAEALEFFAWNTVHRRFMNNRHKWFVPPDRAFLAMWWIPAGTTPDFAEAMERLEYLRAHGPSERAFGWKNLAGTRAWQSEGAPPVPA
;
A
#
# COMPACT_ATOMS: atom_id res chain seq x y z
N MET A 1 13.06 69.36 -33.52
CA MET A 1 11.61 69.39 -33.20
C MET A 1 11.08 67.97 -33.46
N LYS A 2 10.78 67.22 -32.38
CA LYS A 2 9.93 66.00 -32.32
C LYS A 2 10.42 64.76 -33.10
N SER A 3 10.31 63.50 -32.68
CA SER A 3 10.01 62.78 -31.43
C SER A 3 10.18 61.26 -31.75
N PHE A 4 10.54 60.43 -30.75
CA PHE A 4 10.09 59.04 -30.43
C PHE A 4 9.57 58.14 -31.59
N THR A 5 9.85 56.84 -31.75
CA THR A 5 10.22 55.68 -30.88
C THR A 5 10.34 54.47 -31.84
N GLY A 6 11.25 53.51 -31.66
CA GLY A 6 11.07 52.36 -30.78
C GLY A 6 10.09 51.32 -31.36
N GLN A 7 10.60 50.22 -31.92
CA GLN A 7 9.81 48.99 -32.06
C GLN A 7 10.70 47.77 -31.79
N ASP A 8 10.51 47.27 -30.58
CA ASP A 8 11.09 46.07 -30.00
C ASP A 8 10.60 44.81 -30.71
N ASN A 9 11.55 43.95 -31.08
CA ASN A 9 11.28 42.57 -31.45
C ASN A 9 10.88 41.77 -30.20
N TYR A 10 9.57 41.65 -29.96
CA TYR A 10 9.02 40.73 -28.96
C TYR A 10 9.28 39.27 -29.38
N ARG A 11 10.44 38.73 -28.99
CA ARG A 11 10.59 37.27 -28.83
C ARG A 11 9.83 36.87 -27.57
N CYS A 12 8.67 36.25 -27.75
CA CYS A 12 7.99 35.51 -26.70
C CYS A 12 8.91 34.37 -26.22
N ARG A 13 9.66 34.59 -25.13
CA ARG A 13 10.28 33.49 -24.38
C ARG A 13 9.15 32.77 -23.68
N THR A 14 8.69 31.66 -24.26
CA THR A 14 7.94 30.66 -23.51
C THR A 14 8.81 30.20 -22.35
N ALA A 15 8.51 30.69 -21.14
CA ALA A 15 9.07 30.16 -19.92
C ALA A 15 8.66 28.68 -19.86
N SER A 16 9.62 27.78 -20.10
CA SER A 16 9.43 26.36 -19.87
C SER A 16 9.10 26.19 -18.39
N ARG A 17 7.83 25.94 -18.08
CA ARG A 17 7.40 25.51 -16.74
C ARG A 17 8.17 24.22 -16.46
N LYS A 18 9.26 24.33 -15.70
CA LYS A 18 9.86 23.18 -15.03
C LYS A 18 8.72 22.55 -14.22
N HIS A 19 8.18 21.44 -14.71
CA HIS A 19 7.28 20.63 -13.92
C HIS A 19 8.13 20.06 -12.79
N SER A 20 8.13 20.75 -11.65
CA SER A 20 8.71 20.24 -10.42
C SER A 20 7.96 18.96 -10.11
N HIS A 21 8.60 17.81 -10.36
CA HIS A 21 8.11 16.56 -9.81
C HIS A 21 8.04 16.78 -8.30
N PRO A 22 6.87 16.59 -7.66
CA PRO A 22 6.78 16.71 -6.22
C PRO A 22 7.82 15.74 -5.63
N GLN A 23 8.70 16.28 -4.77
CA GLN A 23 9.72 15.47 -4.13
C GLN A 23 9.02 14.35 -3.36
N ARG A 24 9.49 13.12 -3.59
CA ARG A 24 8.98 11.91 -2.93
C ARG A 24 9.10 12.09 -1.41
N GLN A 25 7.97 12.19 -0.71
CA GLN A 25 7.96 12.28 0.74
C GLN A 25 8.27 10.91 1.36
N ILE A 26 9.20 10.88 2.30
CA ILE A 26 9.59 9.70 3.07
C ILE A 26 9.16 9.89 4.52
N PHE A 27 8.54 8.86 5.10
CA PHE A 27 8.13 8.83 6.51
C PHE A 27 9.04 7.83 7.25
N PRO A 28 10.09 8.30 7.94
CA PRO A 28 11.02 7.43 8.65
C PRO A 28 10.34 6.76 9.84
N GLN A 29 10.84 5.59 10.23
CA GLN A 29 10.38 4.88 11.42
C GLN A 29 10.73 5.68 12.69
N PRO A 30 9.74 6.08 13.51
CA PRO A 30 10.03 6.68 14.80
C PRO A 30 10.63 5.67 15.78
N ALA A 31 11.41 6.14 16.75
CA ALA A 31 11.93 5.27 17.81
C ALA A 31 10.77 4.61 18.59
N GLY A 32 10.92 3.33 18.92
CA GLY A 32 9.89 2.57 19.65
C GLY A 32 8.58 2.35 18.90
N HIS A 33 8.59 2.41 17.56
CA HIS A 33 7.42 2.14 16.73
C HIS A 33 7.63 0.92 15.84
N HIS A 34 6.53 0.26 15.48
CA HIS A 34 6.43 -0.81 14.49
C HIS A 34 5.64 -0.33 13.27
N LEU A 35 5.73 -1.08 12.17
CA LEU A 35 4.99 -0.82 10.94
C LEU A 35 3.69 -1.63 10.95
N ALA A 36 2.55 -0.95 10.97
CA ALA A 36 1.27 -1.54 10.63
C ALA A 36 1.03 -1.49 9.12
N GLN A 37 0.37 -2.52 8.58
CA GLN A 37 0.06 -2.61 7.17
C GLN A 37 -1.29 -3.30 6.94
N VAL A 38 -2.12 -2.68 6.09
CA VAL A 38 -3.36 -3.27 5.57
C VAL A 38 -3.29 -3.45 4.07
N ASN A 39 -3.81 -4.57 3.56
CA ASN A 39 -4.23 -4.71 2.18
C ASN A 39 -5.73 -4.95 2.14
N LEU A 40 -6.42 -4.27 1.24
CA LEU A 40 -7.77 -4.57 0.83
C LEU A 40 -7.73 -5.10 -0.60
N ALA A 41 -8.42 -6.18 -0.89
CA ALA A 41 -8.49 -6.75 -2.23
C ALA A 41 -9.91 -7.20 -2.53
N ARG A 42 -10.31 -7.08 -3.79
CA ARG A 42 -11.58 -7.61 -4.29
C ARG A 42 -11.30 -8.84 -5.13
N ALA A 43 -11.85 -9.98 -4.74
CA ALA A 43 -11.74 -11.23 -5.48
C ALA A 43 -12.48 -11.16 -6.83
N VAL A 44 -11.98 -11.90 -7.82
CA VAL A 44 -12.62 -11.99 -9.15
C VAL A 44 -13.95 -12.73 -9.10
N ASP A 45 -14.12 -13.60 -8.11
CA ASP A 45 -15.31 -14.44 -7.88
C ASP A 45 -15.51 -14.64 -6.36
N ASP A 46 -16.58 -15.32 -5.96
CA ASP A 46 -16.80 -15.67 -4.55
C ASP A 46 -15.66 -16.58 -4.03
N LEU A 47 -15.30 -16.42 -2.75
CA LEU A 47 -14.10 -17.05 -2.18
C LEU A 47 -14.12 -18.59 -2.17
N ASP A 48 -15.32 -19.20 -2.27
CA ASP A 48 -15.53 -20.64 -2.32
C ASP A 48 -15.61 -21.21 -3.75
N GLN A 49 -15.50 -20.37 -4.78
CA GLN A 49 -15.57 -20.79 -6.18
C GLN A 49 -14.24 -21.39 -6.67
N PRO A 50 -14.26 -22.26 -7.71
CA PRO A 50 -13.07 -22.87 -8.27
C PRO A 50 -11.97 -21.88 -8.69
N ALA A 51 -12.36 -20.67 -9.12
CA ALA A 51 -11.43 -19.60 -9.48
C ALA A 51 -10.53 -19.17 -8.30
N MET A 52 -11.03 -19.28 -7.05
CA MET A 52 -10.33 -18.87 -5.83
C MET A 52 -9.62 -20.04 -5.13
N ALA A 53 -9.83 -21.28 -5.55
CA ALA A 53 -9.35 -22.47 -4.83
C ALA A 53 -7.82 -22.52 -4.62
N GLU A 54 -7.03 -22.17 -5.64
CA GLU A 54 -5.56 -22.15 -5.54
C GLU A 54 -5.09 -21.13 -4.49
N PHE A 55 -5.72 -19.94 -4.46
CA PHE A 55 -5.41 -18.90 -3.50
C PHE A 55 -5.78 -19.34 -2.07
N MET A 56 -7.01 -19.83 -1.88
CA MET A 56 -7.50 -20.26 -0.58
C MET A 56 -6.68 -21.42 0.00
N ALA A 57 -6.25 -22.37 -0.83
CA ALA A 57 -5.40 -23.49 -0.41
C ALA A 57 -4.00 -23.04 0.06
N ALA A 58 -3.53 -21.87 -0.39
CA ALA A 58 -2.21 -21.36 -0.04
C ALA A 58 -2.19 -20.43 1.19
N LEU A 59 -3.34 -19.88 1.60
CA LEU A 59 -3.43 -18.87 2.65
C LEU A 59 -2.71 -19.28 3.94
N ASN A 60 -3.03 -20.46 4.48
CA ASN A 60 -2.43 -20.95 5.72
C ASN A 60 -0.90 -21.10 5.61
N LYS A 61 -0.41 -21.52 4.44
CA LYS A 61 1.03 -21.64 4.20
C LYS A 61 1.71 -20.27 4.16
N VAL A 62 1.11 -19.30 3.50
CA VAL A 62 1.65 -17.93 3.40
C VAL A 62 1.62 -17.24 4.77
N ASN A 63 0.52 -17.36 5.51
CA ASN A 63 0.38 -16.84 6.87
C ASN A 63 1.42 -17.45 7.81
N GLY A 64 1.60 -18.78 7.78
CA GLY A 64 2.62 -19.43 8.60
C GLY A 64 4.05 -19.03 8.22
N ILE A 65 4.32 -18.65 6.96
CA ILE A 65 5.62 -18.09 6.56
C ILE A 65 5.80 -16.68 7.12
N ALA A 66 4.75 -15.84 7.08
CA ALA A 66 4.79 -14.52 7.70
C ALA A 66 5.12 -14.64 9.19
N GLU A 67 4.41 -15.49 9.93
CA GLU A 67 4.57 -15.70 11.38
C GLU A 67 5.96 -16.19 11.80
N ARG A 68 6.70 -16.85 10.90
CA ARG A 68 8.09 -17.30 11.14
C ARG A 68 9.15 -16.39 10.54
N SER A 69 8.74 -15.33 9.84
CA SER A 69 9.67 -14.40 9.22
C SER A 69 10.31 -13.50 10.29
N PRO A 70 11.62 -13.25 10.24
CA PRO A 70 12.27 -12.30 11.13
C PRO A 70 11.57 -10.93 11.09
N GLY A 71 11.31 -10.35 12.26
CA GLY A 71 10.63 -9.07 12.40
C GLY A 71 9.11 -9.11 12.22
N PHE A 72 8.48 -10.28 12.09
CA PHE A 72 7.02 -10.40 12.23
C PHE A 72 6.61 -10.17 13.68
N VAL A 73 5.58 -9.34 13.91
CA VAL A 73 5.07 -9.02 15.26
C VAL A 73 3.69 -9.61 15.46
N TRP A 74 2.77 -9.38 14.52
CA TRP A 74 1.37 -9.77 14.66
C TRP A 74 0.64 -9.76 13.31
N ARG A 75 -0.46 -10.51 13.21
CA ARG A 75 -1.49 -10.33 12.17
C ARG A 75 -2.87 -10.53 12.77
N GLN A 76 -3.88 -9.98 12.13
CA GLN A 76 -5.26 -10.31 12.46
C GLN A 76 -5.56 -11.76 12.06
N ASP A 77 -5.98 -12.55 13.02
CA ASP A 77 -6.39 -13.95 12.87
C ASP A 77 -7.57 -14.36 13.78
N ASP A 78 -8.11 -13.42 14.55
CA ASP A 78 -9.26 -13.62 15.42
C ASP A 78 -10.55 -13.75 14.59
N PRO A 79 -11.29 -14.87 14.70
CA PRO A 79 -12.50 -15.10 13.91
C PRO A 79 -13.64 -14.12 14.19
N VAL A 80 -13.73 -13.59 15.42
CA VAL A 80 -14.78 -12.64 15.82
C VAL A 80 -14.50 -11.28 15.21
N ALA A 81 -13.25 -10.82 15.28
CA ALA A 81 -12.81 -9.61 14.63
C ALA A 81 -12.92 -9.69 13.10
N ASP A 82 -12.61 -10.84 12.50
CA ASP A 82 -12.79 -11.07 11.06
C ASP A 82 -14.26 -11.01 10.64
N ALA A 83 -15.16 -11.62 11.42
CA ALA A 83 -16.60 -11.53 11.16
C ALA A 83 -17.12 -10.08 11.24
N ALA A 84 -16.66 -9.30 12.23
CA ALA A 84 -17.01 -7.89 12.36
C ALA A 84 -16.46 -7.06 11.17
N ALA A 85 -15.24 -7.32 10.72
CA ALA A 85 -14.64 -6.68 9.56
C ALA A 85 -15.42 -6.98 8.26
N LYS A 86 -15.80 -8.24 8.04
CA LYS A 86 -16.62 -8.65 6.88
C LYS A 86 -17.99 -7.99 6.86
N ALA A 87 -18.61 -7.76 8.03
CA ALA A 87 -19.86 -7.00 8.11
C ALA A 87 -19.69 -5.53 7.67
N ILE A 88 -18.50 -4.95 7.83
CA ILE A 88 -18.18 -3.58 7.40
C ILE A 88 -17.91 -3.52 5.89
N LEU A 89 -17.21 -4.50 5.31
CA LEU A 89 -16.83 -4.51 3.89
C LEU A 89 -18.03 -4.58 2.93
N ALA A 90 -19.15 -5.16 3.36
CA ALA A 90 -20.42 -5.29 2.63
C ALA A 90 -20.38 -6.08 1.29
N ASP A 91 -19.30 -6.04 0.51
CA ASP A 91 -19.08 -6.92 -0.66
C ASP A 91 -18.43 -8.24 -0.17
N PRO A 92 -19.09 -9.41 -0.34
CA PRO A 92 -18.57 -10.70 0.09
C PRO A 92 -17.28 -11.12 -0.64
N ARG A 93 -16.95 -10.47 -1.77
CA ARG A 93 -15.70 -10.68 -2.50
C ARG A 93 -14.55 -9.79 -1.99
N GLU A 94 -14.82 -8.84 -1.11
CA GLU A 94 -13.76 -8.07 -0.48
C GLU A 94 -13.11 -8.86 0.66
N THR A 95 -11.79 -8.84 0.67
CA THR A 95 -10.96 -9.50 1.68
C THR A 95 -9.82 -8.58 2.08
N TYR A 96 -9.29 -8.77 3.28
CA TYR A 96 -8.20 -7.97 3.80
C TYR A 96 -7.12 -8.82 4.47
N THR A 97 -5.93 -8.25 4.55
CA THR A 97 -4.89 -8.70 5.48
C THR A 97 -4.47 -7.52 6.33
N LEU A 98 -4.30 -7.73 7.63
CA LEU A 98 -3.82 -6.72 8.57
C LEU A 98 -2.66 -7.30 9.37
N SER A 99 -1.50 -6.66 9.34
CA SER A 99 -0.28 -7.16 9.99
C SER A 99 0.59 -6.05 10.57
N VAL A 100 1.44 -6.43 11.52
CA VAL A 100 2.42 -5.56 12.17
C VAL A 100 3.81 -6.20 12.07
N TRP A 101 4.79 -5.37 11.75
CA TRP A 101 6.18 -5.75 11.55
C TRP A 101 7.11 -4.82 12.33
N GLU A 102 8.23 -5.34 12.83
CA GLU A 102 9.23 -4.54 13.55
C GLU A 102 9.76 -3.40 12.69
N THR A 103 10.00 -3.67 11.39
CA THR A 103 10.54 -2.69 10.45
C THR A 103 9.95 -2.84 9.04
N ALA A 104 10.14 -1.80 8.22
CA ALA A 104 9.79 -1.82 6.81
C ALA A 104 10.59 -2.88 6.02
N GLU A 105 11.86 -3.07 6.37
CA GLU A 105 12.74 -4.05 5.75
C GLU A 105 12.29 -5.49 6.03
N ALA A 106 11.78 -5.77 7.23
CA ALA A 106 11.24 -7.08 7.59
C ALA A 106 10.02 -7.43 6.72
N LEU A 107 9.07 -6.49 6.59
CA LEU A 107 7.92 -6.65 5.70
C LEU A 107 8.36 -6.77 4.23
N GLU A 108 9.31 -5.96 3.75
CA GLU A 108 9.82 -6.04 2.37
C GLU A 108 10.46 -7.41 2.09
N PHE A 109 11.23 -7.93 3.04
CA PHE A 109 11.83 -9.27 2.95
C PHE A 109 10.75 -10.35 2.83
N PHE A 110 9.74 -10.33 3.70
CA PHE A 110 8.63 -11.27 3.60
C PHE A 110 7.94 -11.18 2.24
N ALA A 111 7.59 -9.96 1.81
CA ALA A 111 6.80 -9.74 0.60
C ALA A 111 7.51 -10.21 -0.68
N TRP A 112 8.83 -10.03 -0.77
CA TRP A 112 9.59 -10.20 -2.01
C TRP A 112 10.63 -11.31 -2.01
N ASN A 113 11.16 -11.70 -0.85
CA ASN A 113 12.21 -12.74 -0.74
C ASN A 113 11.66 -14.10 -0.28
N THR A 114 10.34 -14.25 -0.19
CA THR A 114 9.69 -15.52 0.14
C THR A 114 8.75 -15.99 -0.97
N VAL A 115 8.04 -17.09 -0.74
CA VAL A 115 6.98 -17.57 -1.65
C VAL A 115 5.88 -16.53 -1.88
N HIS A 116 5.73 -15.54 -0.99
CA HIS A 116 4.76 -14.45 -1.13
C HIS A 116 4.91 -13.71 -2.48
N ARG A 117 6.14 -13.59 -3.01
CA ARG A 117 6.40 -13.01 -4.34
C ARG A 117 5.60 -13.69 -5.45
N ARG A 118 5.42 -15.02 -5.39
CA ARG A 118 4.62 -15.74 -6.40
C ARG A 118 3.16 -15.32 -6.37
N PHE A 119 2.59 -15.09 -5.19
CA PHE A 119 1.22 -14.62 -5.04
C PHE A 119 1.08 -13.19 -5.53
N MET A 120 2.03 -12.31 -5.18
CA MET A 120 2.04 -10.93 -5.68
C MET A 120 2.11 -10.87 -7.21
N ASN A 121 2.93 -11.70 -7.84
CA ASN A 121 3.07 -11.75 -9.29
C ASN A 121 1.83 -12.32 -9.99
N ASN A 122 1.12 -13.27 -9.35
CA ASN A 122 -0.06 -13.93 -9.90
C ASN A 122 -1.39 -13.33 -9.40
N ARG A 123 -1.35 -12.25 -8.61
CA ARG A 123 -2.54 -11.67 -7.96
C ARG A 123 -3.70 -11.38 -8.92
N HIS A 124 -3.40 -11.07 -10.18
CA HIS A 124 -4.39 -10.81 -11.24
C HIS A 124 -5.27 -12.02 -11.58
N LYS A 125 -4.87 -13.25 -11.20
CA LYS A 125 -5.70 -14.45 -11.34
C LYS A 125 -6.86 -14.48 -10.34
N TRP A 126 -6.67 -13.88 -9.17
CA TRP A 126 -7.58 -13.99 -8.04
C TRP A 126 -8.22 -12.67 -7.65
N PHE A 127 -7.60 -11.54 -8.00
CA PHE A 127 -8.04 -10.22 -7.58
C PHE A 127 -8.24 -9.28 -8.76
N VAL A 128 -9.33 -8.52 -8.69
CA VAL A 128 -9.61 -7.41 -9.60
C VAL A 128 -8.54 -6.34 -9.41
N PRO A 129 -7.95 -5.80 -10.50
CA PRO A 129 -7.03 -4.68 -10.40
C PRO A 129 -7.66 -3.51 -9.65
N PRO A 130 -7.01 -2.96 -8.63
CA PRO A 130 -7.56 -1.87 -7.86
C PRO A 130 -7.56 -0.57 -8.67
N ASP A 131 -8.65 0.19 -8.58
CA ASP A 131 -8.84 1.51 -9.20
C ASP A 131 -8.42 2.67 -8.29
N ARG A 132 -8.04 2.35 -7.04
CA ARG A 132 -7.57 3.29 -6.02
C ARG A 132 -6.54 2.63 -5.12
N ALA A 133 -5.94 3.39 -4.19
CA ALA A 133 -5.03 2.82 -3.20
C ALA A 133 -5.71 1.66 -2.47
N PHE A 134 -5.06 0.50 -2.43
CA PHE A 134 -5.58 -0.72 -1.80
C PHE A 134 -4.69 -1.20 -0.64
N LEU A 135 -3.54 -0.57 -0.48
CA LEU A 135 -2.56 -0.83 0.56
C LEU A 135 -2.30 0.47 1.30
N ALA A 136 -2.33 0.42 2.62
CA ALA A 136 -1.87 1.50 3.48
C ALA A 136 -0.93 0.96 4.55
N MET A 137 0.04 1.79 4.92
CA MET A 137 1.01 1.55 5.98
C MET A 137 1.10 2.78 6.88
N TRP A 138 1.37 2.56 8.15
CA TRP A 138 1.55 3.61 9.15
C TRP A 138 2.36 3.11 10.33
N TRP A 139 2.99 4.04 11.05
CA TRP A 139 3.75 3.72 12.24
C TRP A 139 2.82 3.65 13.45
N ILE A 140 2.98 2.62 14.28
CA ILE A 140 2.27 2.44 15.55
C ILE A 140 3.27 2.25 16.69
N PRO A 141 2.97 2.66 17.93
CA PRO A 141 3.84 2.37 19.07
C PRO A 141 4.07 0.86 19.22
N ALA A 142 5.29 0.45 19.55
CA ALA A 142 5.62 -0.94 19.78
C ALA A 142 4.74 -1.53 20.91
N GLY A 143 4.27 -2.76 20.73
CA GLY A 143 3.35 -3.43 21.65
C GLY A 143 1.86 -3.10 21.42
N THR A 144 1.53 -2.29 20.41
CA THR A 144 0.15 -2.06 19.98
C THR A 144 -0.19 -2.85 18.72
N THR A 145 -1.48 -3.11 18.50
CA THR A 145 -2.01 -3.71 17.27
C THR A 145 -3.24 -2.92 16.82
N PRO A 146 -3.38 -2.63 15.52
CA PRO A 146 -4.55 -1.93 15.01
C PRO A 146 -5.74 -2.87 14.91
N ASP A 147 -6.95 -2.31 14.94
CA ASP A 147 -8.15 -3.01 14.52
C ASP A 147 -8.50 -2.70 13.05
N PHE A 148 -9.54 -3.36 12.55
CA PHE A 148 -9.98 -3.18 11.16
C PHE A 148 -10.57 -1.79 10.90
N ALA A 149 -11.21 -1.17 11.89
CA ALA A 149 -11.80 0.16 11.74
C ALA A 149 -10.71 1.22 11.57
N GLU A 150 -9.65 1.17 12.38
CA GLU A 150 -8.46 2.00 12.19
C GLU A 150 -7.85 1.75 10.82
N ALA A 151 -7.65 0.48 10.43
CA ALA A 151 -7.03 0.15 9.15
C ALA A 151 -7.79 0.74 7.95
N MET A 152 -9.12 0.68 7.98
CA MET A 152 -9.96 1.29 6.94
C MET A 152 -9.92 2.82 6.98
N GLU A 153 -9.92 3.42 8.17
CA GLU A 153 -9.76 4.87 8.32
C GLU A 153 -8.44 5.36 7.70
N ARG A 154 -7.33 4.63 7.95
CA ARG A 154 -6.01 4.92 7.36
C ARG A 154 -6.03 4.81 5.84
N LEU A 155 -6.64 3.75 5.32
CA LEU A 155 -6.73 3.50 3.88
C LEU A 155 -7.57 4.57 3.17
N GLU A 156 -8.73 4.93 3.72
CA GLU A 156 -9.58 6.00 3.18
C GLU A 156 -8.91 7.37 3.31
N TYR A 157 -8.18 7.62 4.39
CA TYR A 157 -7.40 8.85 4.50
C TYR A 157 -6.36 8.97 3.39
N LEU A 158 -5.61 7.89 3.13
CA LEU A 158 -4.65 7.83 2.02
C LEU A 158 -5.32 8.05 0.66
N ARG A 159 -6.51 7.48 0.44
CA ARG A 159 -7.29 7.69 -0.81
C ARG A 159 -7.69 9.16 -0.99
N ALA A 160 -8.12 9.81 0.08
CA ALA A 160 -8.65 11.17 0.02
C ALA A 160 -7.56 12.26 0.02
N HIS A 161 -6.44 12.04 0.74
CA HIS A 161 -5.43 13.08 1.01
C HIS A 161 -4.06 12.78 0.41
N GLY A 162 -3.85 11.57 -0.13
CA GLY A 162 -2.54 11.11 -0.52
C GLY A 162 -1.63 10.76 0.68
N PRO A 163 -0.35 10.41 0.42
CA PRO A 163 0.57 9.98 1.45
C PRO A 163 0.86 11.05 2.50
N SER A 164 0.81 10.67 3.78
CA SER A 164 1.11 11.52 4.94
C SER A 164 1.63 10.65 6.10
N GLU A 165 2.05 11.27 7.21
CA GLU A 165 2.39 10.52 8.44
C GLU A 165 1.22 9.68 8.97
N ARG A 166 -0.02 10.06 8.63
CA ARG A 166 -1.21 9.31 9.02
C ARG A 166 -1.31 7.98 8.26
N ALA A 167 -0.99 7.96 6.98
CA ALA A 167 -1.02 6.76 6.15
C ALA A 167 -0.22 6.96 4.86
N PHE A 168 0.51 5.93 4.45
CA PHE A 168 1.39 6.00 3.30
C PHE A 168 1.58 4.64 2.61
N GLY A 169 2.24 4.64 1.45
CA GLY A 169 2.53 3.42 0.68
C GLY A 169 4.02 3.09 0.63
N TRP A 170 4.38 2.05 -0.11
CA TRP A 170 5.77 1.61 -0.32
C TRP A 170 6.70 2.72 -0.80
N LYS A 171 6.15 3.63 -1.63
CA LYS A 171 6.86 4.80 -2.13
C LYS A 171 7.27 5.79 -1.04
N ASN A 172 6.84 5.62 0.20
CA ASN A 172 7.14 6.57 1.26
C ASN A 172 8.01 5.99 2.38
N LEU A 173 8.47 4.74 2.23
CA LEU A 173 9.39 4.13 3.18
C LEU A 173 10.85 4.46 2.81
N ALA A 174 11.67 4.74 3.82
CA ALA A 174 13.12 4.80 3.68
C ALA A 174 13.68 3.39 3.40
N GLY A 175 14.82 3.28 2.71
CA GLY A 175 15.58 2.02 2.61
C GLY A 175 14.98 0.93 1.72
N THR A 176 13.67 0.94 1.43
CA THR A 176 13.00 -0.08 0.63
C THR A 176 13.33 0.04 -0.86
N ARG A 177 13.90 -1.02 -1.43
CA ARG A 177 14.46 -1.02 -2.80
C ARG A 177 13.88 -2.10 -3.70
N ALA A 178 13.37 -3.20 -3.15
CA ALA A 178 12.90 -4.35 -3.93
C ALA A 178 11.56 -4.08 -4.63
N TRP A 179 10.66 -3.29 -4.02
CA TRP A 179 9.38 -2.93 -4.67
C TRP A 179 9.56 -2.03 -5.90
N GLN A 180 10.69 -1.31 -6.01
CA GLN A 180 10.98 -0.38 -7.11
C GLN A 180 11.47 -1.09 -8.37
N SER A 181 12.13 -2.25 -8.23
CA SER A 181 12.73 -2.97 -9.36
C SER A 181 11.77 -3.88 -10.12
N GLU A 182 10.58 -4.20 -9.58
CA GLU A 182 9.77 -5.31 -10.13
C GLU A 182 8.28 -5.00 -10.35
N GLY A 183 7.88 -3.72 -10.31
CA GLY A 183 6.55 -3.27 -10.74
C GLY A 183 5.56 -3.13 -9.60
N ALA A 184 5.45 -1.90 -9.07
CA ALA A 184 4.24 -1.49 -8.39
C ALA A 184 3.04 -1.64 -9.35
N PRO A 185 1.84 -2.05 -8.90
CA PRO A 185 0.63 -1.87 -9.69
C PRO A 185 0.57 -0.40 -10.16
N PRO A 186 0.22 -0.14 -11.44
CA PRO A 186 0.06 1.22 -11.91
C PRO A 186 -0.92 1.92 -10.98
N VAL A 187 -0.51 3.07 -10.44
CA VAL A 187 -1.46 3.98 -9.81
C VAL A 187 -2.30 4.52 -10.97
N PRO A 188 -3.63 4.31 -10.98
CA PRO A 188 -4.46 4.89 -12.03
C PRO A 188 -4.28 6.41 -12.04
N ALA A 189 -4.23 6.95 -13.26
CA ALA A 189 -4.01 8.37 -13.54
C ALA A 189 -5.13 9.26 -12.98
#